data_AF-A0A9X1ZU35-F1
#
_entry.id   AF-A0A9X1ZU35-F1
#
_cell.length_a   1.000
_cell.length_b   1.000
_cell.length_c   1.000
_cell.angle_alpha   90.00
_cell.angle_beta   90.00
_cell.angle_gamma   90.00
#
_symmetry.space_group_name_H-M   'P 1'
#
loop_
_entity.id
_entity.type
_entity.pdbx_description
1 polymer ?
#
loop_
_entity_poly.entity_id
_entity_poly.type
_entity_poly.pdbx_seq_one_letter_code
_entity_poly.pdbx_strand_id
1 'polypeptide(L)'
;MERFFEYQIRQSEHYHLKICNLQVIKNKQTLGELDFIVKDKNNGQLTHIELVYKFYVYDPSFKEELARWIGPNRKDSLLEKVNKLKTKQLPLLYKNATQQILNVQHIATKSIAQRVCYKASLFVPRNLQNKKFISINNDCIVGFWIHFEEFTEEQFNDAQFFSPGKQFWPVDPSKNKLWFSYSEIFSQIESFIQQQRAPLVWMKTENHYEKFFIVWW
;
A
#
# COMPACT_ATOMS: atom_id res chain seq x y z
N MET A 1 -0.39 5.89 7.45
CA MET A 1 -1.22 4.69 7.74
C MET A 1 -1.02 4.21 9.16
N GLU A 2 0.20 3.89 9.58
CA GLU A 2 0.49 3.46 10.96
C GLU A 2 -0.09 4.39 12.01
N ARG A 3 0.08 5.72 11.87
CA ARG A 3 -0.54 6.70 12.79
C ARG A 3 -2.07 6.58 12.87
N PHE A 4 -2.75 6.30 11.76
CA PHE A 4 -4.20 6.06 11.77
C PHE A 4 -4.55 4.73 12.43
N PHE A 5 -3.79 3.67 12.13
CA PHE A 5 -3.99 2.36 12.75
C PHE A 5 -3.76 2.45 14.28
N GLU A 6 -2.67 3.07 14.71
CA GLU A 6 -2.35 3.33 16.11
C GLU A 6 -3.48 4.10 16.79
N TYR A 7 -3.94 5.20 16.20
CA TYR A 7 -5.05 5.98 16.71
C TYR A 7 -6.30 5.12 16.90
N GLN A 8 -6.69 4.35 15.88
CA GLN A 8 -7.86 3.46 15.95
C GLN A 8 -7.73 2.39 17.03
N ILE A 9 -6.57 1.75 17.16
CA ILE A 9 -6.34 0.74 18.21
C ILE A 9 -6.37 1.37 19.61
N ARG A 10 -5.84 2.58 19.79
CA ARG A 10 -5.89 3.28 21.09
C ARG A 10 -7.33 3.61 21.52
N GLN A 11 -8.22 3.87 20.57
CA GLN A 11 -9.65 4.10 20.83
C GLN A 11 -10.47 2.79 20.92
N SER A 12 -9.87 1.64 20.62
CA SER A 12 -10.60 0.38 20.56
C SER A 12 -11.10 -0.07 21.94
N GLU A 13 -12.37 -0.44 22.04
CA GLU A 13 -12.92 -1.10 23.22
C GLU A 13 -12.44 -2.55 23.37
N HIS A 14 -11.95 -3.17 22.30
CA HIS A 14 -11.56 -4.59 22.26
C HIS A 14 -10.07 -4.84 22.41
N TYR A 15 -9.23 -3.88 22.01
CA TYR A 15 -7.77 -4.04 22.02
C TYR A 15 -7.09 -2.99 22.89
N HIS A 16 -5.98 -3.38 23.49
CA HIS A 16 -5.05 -2.49 24.16
C HIS A 16 -3.70 -2.55 23.46
N LEU A 17 -3.22 -1.40 22.98
CA LEU A 17 -1.91 -1.28 22.35
C LEU A 17 -0.80 -1.51 23.37
N LYS A 18 0.09 -2.48 23.11
CA LYS A 18 1.27 -2.77 23.94
C LYS A 18 2.55 -2.24 23.33
N ILE A 19 2.70 -2.40 22.02
CA ILE A 19 3.87 -1.95 21.27
C ILE A 19 3.43 -1.26 19.99
N CYS A 20 4.13 -0.18 19.63
CA CYS A 20 4.04 0.51 18.35
C CYS A 20 5.48 0.78 17.87
N ASN A 21 5.80 0.39 16.64
CA ASN A 21 7.04 0.68 15.92
C ASN A 21 8.32 0.34 16.74
N LEU A 22 8.40 -0.89 17.26
CA LEU A 22 9.54 -1.33 18.06
C LEU A 22 10.74 -1.70 17.19
N GLN A 23 11.77 -0.87 17.21
CA GLN A 23 13.03 -1.16 16.55
C GLN A 23 13.81 -2.25 17.27
N VAL A 24 14.23 -3.27 16.52
CA VAL A 24 15.07 -4.36 16.99
C VAL A 24 16.51 -4.10 16.58
N ILE A 25 17.35 -3.67 17.52
CA ILE A 25 18.75 -3.33 17.28
C ILE A 25 19.66 -4.34 17.99
N LYS A 26 20.67 -4.83 17.29
CA LYS A 26 21.73 -5.68 17.86
C LYS A 26 23.09 -5.18 17.37
N ASN A 27 24.04 -4.97 18.28
CA ASN A 27 25.40 -4.53 17.95
C ASN A 27 25.45 -3.29 17.03
N LYS A 28 24.63 -2.27 17.33
CA LYS A 28 24.45 -1.05 16.51
C LYS A 28 23.86 -1.26 15.10
N GLN A 29 23.41 -2.47 14.78
CA GLN A 29 22.73 -2.78 13.52
C GLN A 29 21.23 -2.99 13.75
N THR A 30 20.40 -2.30 12.97
CA THR A 30 18.95 -2.53 12.96
C THR A 30 18.64 -3.84 12.23
N LEU A 31 18.08 -4.80 12.96
CA LEU A 31 17.66 -6.10 12.42
C LEU A 31 16.28 -6.05 11.79
N GLY A 32 15.48 -5.05 12.15
CA GLY A 32 14.12 -4.81 11.68
C GLY A 32 13.30 -4.02 12.69
N GLU A 33 12.00 -3.96 12.46
CA GLU A 33 11.01 -3.29 13.31
C GLU A 33 9.77 -4.18 13.43
N LEU A 34 9.15 -4.21 14.61
CA LEU A 34 7.81 -4.78 14.79
C LEU A 34 6.79 -3.63 14.81
N ASP A 35 5.84 -3.64 13.87
CA ASP A 35 4.89 -2.54 13.73
C ASP A 35 3.98 -2.42 14.97
N PHE A 36 3.27 -3.49 15.35
CA PHE A 36 2.33 -3.44 16.48
C PHE A 36 2.28 -4.74 17.27
N ILE A 37 2.19 -4.63 18.60
CA ILE A 37 1.69 -5.71 19.46
C ILE A 37 0.46 -5.19 20.20
N VAL A 38 -0.66 -5.89 20.06
CA VAL A 38 -1.92 -5.57 20.72
C VAL A 38 -2.32 -6.70 21.67
N LYS A 39 -3.00 -6.36 22.76
CA LYS A 39 -3.61 -7.31 23.69
C LYS A 39 -5.12 -7.27 23.52
N ASP A 40 -5.73 -8.40 23.21
CA ASP A 40 -7.17 -8.57 23.27
C ASP A 40 -7.63 -8.43 24.74
N LYS A 41 -8.61 -7.55 24.98
CA LYS A 41 -9.11 -7.23 26.33
C LYS A 41 -9.98 -8.33 26.92
N ASN A 42 -10.60 -9.17 26.08
CA ASN A 42 -11.52 -10.21 26.51
C ASN A 42 -10.79 -11.48 26.96
N ASN A 43 -9.80 -11.94 26.19
CA ASN A 43 -9.08 -13.19 26.47
C ASN A 43 -7.60 -13.00 26.84
N GLY A 44 -7.10 -11.76 26.77
CA GLY A 44 -5.70 -11.44 27.09
C GLY A 44 -4.67 -11.84 26.04
N GLN A 45 -5.09 -12.38 24.89
CA GLN A 45 -4.22 -12.84 23.81
C GLN A 45 -3.41 -11.68 23.23
N LEU A 46 -2.09 -11.85 23.15
CA LEU A 46 -1.20 -10.94 22.46
C LEU A 46 -1.15 -11.27 20.97
N THR A 47 -1.27 -10.26 20.12
CA THR A 47 -1.15 -10.41 18.67
C THR A 47 -0.13 -9.41 18.14
N HIS A 48 0.91 -9.92 17.49
CA HIS A 48 1.80 -9.15 16.64
C HIS A 48 1.12 -8.91 15.28
N ILE A 49 1.00 -7.64 14.89
CA ILE A 49 0.37 -7.22 13.65
C ILE A 49 1.41 -6.50 12.81
N GLU A 50 1.72 -7.06 11.64
CA GLU A 50 2.44 -6.36 10.57
C GLU A 50 1.43 -5.60 9.71
N LEU A 51 1.59 -4.29 9.57
CA LEU A 51 0.72 -3.42 8.78
C LEU A 51 1.34 -3.18 7.40
N VAL A 52 0.58 -3.47 6.35
CA VAL A 52 1.01 -3.23 4.98
C VAL A 52 -0.04 -2.44 4.24
N TYR A 53 0.39 -1.36 3.58
CA TYR A 53 -0.42 -0.71 2.57
C TYR A 53 0.37 -0.45 1.30
N LYS A 54 -0.10 -0.98 0.18
CA LYS A 54 0.61 -0.95 -1.11
C LYS A 54 -0.30 -0.56 -2.26
N PHE A 55 0.34 -0.08 -3.32
CA PHE A 55 -0.29 0.25 -4.60
C PHE A 55 0.40 -0.60 -5.65
N TYR A 56 -0.37 -1.39 -6.39
CA TYR A 56 0.16 -2.28 -7.42
C TYR A 56 -0.57 -2.06 -8.74
N VAL A 57 0.18 -2.13 -9.84
CA VAL A 57 -0.33 -2.22 -11.20
C VAL A 57 -0.15 -3.65 -11.70
N TYR A 58 -1.07 -4.13 -12.53
CA TYR A 58 -0.99 -5.44 -13.17
C TYR A 58 -0.25 -5.35 -14.51
N ASP A 59 0.91 -5.97 -14.61
CA ASP A 59 1.67 -6.12 -15.85
C ASP A 59 1.53 -7.55 -16.40
N PRO A 60 0.78 -7.76 -17.50
CA PRO A 60 0.54 -9.09 -18.06
C PRO A 60 1.79 -9.74 -18.69
N SER A 61 2.89 -9.00 -18.88
CA SER A 61 4.11 -9.52 -19.51
C SER A 61 4.87 -10.55 -18.65
N PHE A 62 4.64 -10.56 -17.33
CA PHE A 62 5.26 -11.55 -16.44
C PHE A 62 4.59 -12.93 -16.54
N LYS A 63 5.37 -13.99 -16.35
CA LYS A 63 4.88 -15.38 -16.40
C LYS A 63 4.04 -15.76 -15.18
N GLU A 64 4.54 -15.47 -13.97
CA GLU A 64 3.87 -15.83 -12.71
C GLU A 64 2.80 -14.81 -12.32
N GLU A 65 1.58 -15.26 -12.03
CA GLU A 65 0.43 -14.38 -11.76
C GLU A 65 0.66 -13.40 -10.60
N LEU A 66 1.30 -13.83 -9.51
CA LEU A 66 1.62 -12.94 -8.39
C LEU A 66 2.77 -11.98 -8.68
N ALA A 67 3.65 -12.31 -9.63
CA ALA A 67 4.72 -11.42 -10.08
C ALA A 67 4.20 -10.32 -11.01
N ARG A 68 3.01 -10.48 -11.60
CA ARG A 68 2.34 -9.46 -12.42
C ARG A 68 1.91 -8.23 -11.62
N TRP A 69 1.74 -8.36 -10.30
CA TRP A 69 1.38 -7.25 -9.42
C TRP A 69 2.64 -6.51 -8.96
N ILE A 70 3.02 -5.48 -9.71
CA ILE A 70 4.24 -4.70 -9.48
C ILE A 70 3.90 -3.30 -8.98
N GLY A 71 4.82 -2.68 -8.24
CA GLY A 71 4.68 -1.26 -7.93
C GLY A 71 4.65 -0.44 -9.22
N PRO A 72 3.93 0.68 -9.27
CA PRO A 72 3.82 1.53 -10.46
C PRO A 72 5.18 1.92 -11.05
N ASN A 73 6.19 2.02 -10.19
CA ASN A 73 7.55 2.38 -10.55
C ASN A 73 8.50 1.18 -10.82
N ARG A 74 7.97 -0.06 -10.88
CA ARG A 74 8.72 -1.33 -11.03
C ARG A 74 9.83 -1.57 -10.00
N LYS A 75 9.72 -0.99 -8.80
CA LYS A 75 10.72 -1.12 -7.71
C LYS A 75 10.40 -2.16 -6.65
N ASP A 76 9.19 -2.70 -6.67
CA ASP A 76 8.72 -3.75 -5.78
C ASP A 76 7.62 -4.56 -6.45
N SER A 77 7.31 -5.74 -5.91
CA SER A 77 6.16 -6.54 -6.29
C SER A 77 5.39 -7.08 -5.09
N LEU A 78 4.15 -7.53 -5.33
CA LEU A 78 3.36 -8.26 -4.36
C LEU A 78 4.09 -9.52 -3.90
N LEU A 79 4.62 -10.30 -4.86
CA LEU A 79 5.36 -11.54 -4.57
C LEU A 79 6.57 -11.30 -3.66
N GLU A 80 7.40 -10.30 -3.97
CA GLU A 80 8.55 -9.92 -3.14
C GLU A 80 8.13 -9.46 -1.74
N LYS A 81 7.07 -8.66 -1.64
CA LYS A 81 6.58 -8.18 -0.34
C LYS A 81 6.04 -9.32 0.52
N VAL A 82 5.29 -10.25 -0.07
CA VAL A 82 4.80 -11.46 0.62
C VAL A 82 5.98 -12.34 1.07
N ASN A 83 6.97 -12.56 0.21
CA ASN A 83 8.16 -13.34 0.55
C ASN A 83 8.95 -12.67 1.69
N LYS A 84 9.14 -11.35 1.65
CA LYS A 84 9.80 -10.60 2.73
C LYS A 84 9.05 -10.68 4.05
N LEU A 85 7.71 -10.63 4.03
CA LEU A 85 6.89 -10.80 5.24
C LEU A 85 7.13 -12.18 5.88
N LYS A 86 7.02 -13.24 5.07
CA LYS A 86 7.18 -14.63 5.53
C LYS A 86 8.60 -14.95 6.03
N THR A 87 9.62 -14.45 5.33
CA THR A 87 11.02 -14.86 5.58
C THR A 87 11.78 -13.92 6.50
N LYS A 88 11.35 -12.66 6.65
CA LYS A 88 12.08 -11.65 7.43
C LYS A 88 11.23 -11.02 8.54
N GLN A 89 10.07 -10.46 8.21
CA GLN A 89 9.28 -9.68 9.18
C GLN A 89 8.62 -10.55 10.25
N LEU A 90 7.88 -11.59 9.85
CA LEU A 90 7.24 -12.48 10.82
C LEU A 90 8.27 -13.23 11.68
N PRO A 91 9.37 -13.78 11.13
CA PRO A 91 10.40 -14.40 11.96
C PRO A 91 11.13 -13.43 12.90
N LEU A 92 11.06 -12.11 12.68
CA LEU A 92 11.73 -11.12 13.53
C LEU A 92 11.29 -11.23 14.99
N LEU A 93 10.02 -11.55 15.24
CA LEU A 93 9.45 -11.74 16.58
C LEU A 93 10.23 -12.75 17.42
N TYR A 94 10.77 -13.79 16.77
CA TYR A 94 11.41 -14.92 17.44
C TYR A 94 12.94 -14.80 17.51
N LYS A 95 13.55 -13.73 16.99
CA LYS A 95 14.99 -13.52 17.15
C LYS A 95 15.34 -13.26 18.62
N ASN A 96 16.48 -13.77 19.06
CA ASN A 96 16.97 -13.57 20.44
C ASN A 96 16.99 -12.10 20.87
N ALA A 97 17.43 -11.19 19.99
CA ALA A 97 17.45 -9.76 20.29
C ALA A 97 16.04 -9.21 20.56
N THR A 98 15.04 -9.61 19.76
CA THR A 98 13.63 -9.22 19.95
C THR A 98 13.08 -9.78 21.26
N GLN A 99 13.36 -11.05 21.55
CA GLN A 99 12.92 -11.70 22.78
C GLN A 99 13.51 -11.01 24.02
N GLN A 100 14.78 -10.63 23.99
CA GLN A 100 15.42 -9.90 25.08
C GLN A 100 14.72 -8.56 25.34
N ILE A 101 14.43 -7.79 24.29
CA ILE A 101 13.72 -6.50 24.40
C ILE A 101 12.31 -6.70 24.97
N LEU A 102 11.55 -7.68 24.46
CA LEU A 102 10.17 -7.92 24.90
C LEU A 102 10.10 -8.49 26.32
N ASN A 103 11.07 -9.31 26.73
CA ASN A 103 11.14 -9.85 28.10
C ASN A 103 11.36 -8.75 29.14
N VAL A 104 12.17 -7.72 28.85
CA VAL A 104 12.33 -6.55 29.73
C VAL A 104 11.00 -5.80 29.92
N GLN A 105 10.09 -5.90 28.95
CA GLN A 105 8.75 -5.32 29.02
C GLN A 105 7.69 -6.31 29.53
N HIS A 106 8.12 -7.45 30.08
CA HIS A 106 7.26 -8.54 30.57
C HIS A 106 6.30 -9.11 29.51
N ILE A 107 6.71 -9.09 28.24
CA ILE A 107 5.95 -9.66 27.12
C ILE A 107 6.58 -10.99 26.70
N ALA A 108 5.91 -12.11 27.02
CA ALA A 108 6.36 -13.44 26.62
C ALA A 108 6.05 -13.70 25.13
N THR A 109 7.08 -14.00 24.34
CA THR A 109 6.95 -14.15 22.88
C THR A 109 6.33 -15.46 22.40
N LYS A 110 6.44 -16.54 23.20
CA LYS A 110 6.00 -17.90 22.80
C LYS A 110 4.49 -18.01 22.53
N SER A 111 3.68 -17.12 23.12
CA SER A 111 2.22 -17.14 23.00
C SER A 111 1.69 -16.05 22.06
N ILE A 112 2.54 -15.25 21.43
CA ILE A 112 2.08 -14.14 20.60
C ILE A 112 1.60 -14.67 19.24
N ALA A 113 0.32 -14.49 18.96
CA ALA A 113 -0.24 -14.76 17.64
C ALA A 113 0.32 -13.78 16.61
N GLN A 114 0.53 -14.22 15.38
CA GLN A 114 0.98 -13.34 14.29
C GLN A 114 -0.13 -13.13 13.28
N ARG A 115 -0.33 -11.88 12.89
CA ARG A 115 -1.30 -11.44 11.89
C ARG A 115 -0.65 -10.42 10.96
N VAL A 116 -1.14 -10.38 9.73
CA VAL A 116 -0.77 -9.35 8.75
C VAL A 116 -2.04 -8.60 8.37
N CYS A 117 -2.05 -7.29 8.57
CA CYS A 117 -3.05 -6.41 8.00
C CYS A 117 -2.57 -5.94 6.63
N TYR A 118 -2.85 -6.74 5.59
CA TYR A 118 -2.43 -6.43 4.23
C TYR A 118 -3.54 -5.70 3.47
N LYS A 119 -3.35 -4.41 3.22
CA LYS A 119 -4.20 -3.62 2.34
C LYS A 119 -3.47 -3.33 1.03
N ALA A 120 -4.21 -3.35 -0.07
CA ALA A 120 -3.68 -2.92 -1.35
C ALA A 120 -4.75 -2.19 -2.17
N SER A 121 -4.29 -1.23 -2.98
CA SER A 121 -5.07 -0.66 -4.08
C SER A 121 -4.46 -1.17 -5.39
N LEU A 122 -5.27 -1.87 -6.16
CA LEU A 122 -4.87 -2.56 -7.38
C LEU A 122 -5.37 -1.80 -8.60
N PHE A 123 -4.53 -1.77 -9.62
CA PHE A 123 -4.79 -1.08 -10.88
C PHE A 123 -4.48 -2.04 -12.03
N VAL A 124 -5.39 -2.16 -12.98
CA VAL A 124 -5.24 -3.08 -14.12
C VAL A 124 -5.11 -2.29 -15.43
N PRO A 125 -4.57 -2.86 -16.51
CA PRO A 125 -4.59 -2.18 -17.81
C PRO A 125 -6.02 -1.73 -18.15
N ARG A 126 -6.19 -0.57 -18.78
CA ARG A 126 -7.52 0.01 -19.08
C ARG A 126 -8.47 -0.98 -19.78
N ASN A 127 -7.94 -1.83 -20.65
CA ASN A 127 -8.69 -2.86 -21.38
C ASN A 127 -9.04 -4.12 -20.57
N LEU A 128 -8.53 -4.27 -19.34
CA LEU A 128 -8.78 -5.41 -18.45
C LEU A 128 -9.70 -5.08 -17.25
N GLN A 129 -10.25 -3.87 -17.16
CA GLN A 129 -11.06 -3.43 -16.01
C GLN A 129 -12.26 -4.33 -15.68
N ASN A 130 -12.84 -4.97 -16.71
CA ASN A 130 -13.99 -5.85 -16.55
C ASN A 130 -13.61 -7.34 -16.32
N LYS A 131 -12.31 -7.64 -16.16
CA LYS A 131 -11.85 -9.02 -15.93
C LYS A 131 -11.72 -9.31 -14.44
N LYS A 132 -11.97 -10.59 -14.10
CA LYS A 132 -11.72 -11.12 -12.76
C LYS A 132 -10.33 -11.75 -12.68
N PHE A 133 -9.68 -11.55 -11.55
CA PHE A 133 -8.36 -12.08 -11.24
C PHE A 133 -8.47 -13.05 -10.07
N ILE A 134 -8.06 -14.30 -10.26
CA ILE A 134 -8.32 -15.40 -9.32
C ILE A 134 -7.49 -15.29 -8.04
N SER A 135 -6.26 -14.79 -8.15
CA SER A 135 -5.26 -14.82 -7.07
C SER A 135 -5.31 -13.63 -6.12
N ILE A 136 -6.28 -12.72 -6.29
CA ILE A 136 -6.43 -11.48 -5.50
C ILE A 136 -7.89 -11.24 -5.12
N ASN A 137 -8.10 -10.38 -4.12
CA ASN A 137 -9.43 -9.84 -3.86
C ASN A 137 -9.77 -8.77 -4.91
N ASN A 138 -10.75 -9.03 -5.76
CA ASN A 138 -11.13 -8.13 -6.86
C ASN A 138 -11.73 -6.81 -6.34
N ASP A 139 -12.26 -6.76 -5.11
CA ASP A 139 -12.71 -5.51 -4.48
C ASP A 139 -11.56 -4.53 -4.20
N CYS A 140 -10.31 -5.00 -4.29
CA CYS A 140 -9.13 -4.14 -4.19
C CYS A 140 -8.77 -3.48 -5.53
N ILE A 141 -9.40 -3.84 -6.64
CA ILE A 141 -9.22 -3.16 -7.93
C ILE A 141 -10.02 -1.85 -7.89
N VAL A 142 -9.30 -0.72 -7.89
CA VAL A 142 -9.88 0.61 -7.65
C VAL A 142 -9.65 1.57 -8.81
N GLY A 143 -9.13 1.06 -9.92
CA GLY A 143 -8.78 1.88 -11.08
C GLY A 143 -7.97 1.10 -12.11
N PHE A 144 -7.41 1.86 -13.05
CA PHE A 144 -6.62 1.30 -14.15
C PHE A 144 -5.26 1.95 -14.29
N TRP A 145 -4.49 1.55 -15.30
CA TRP A 145 -3.30 2.25 -15.72
C TRP A 145 -3.22 2.32 -17.24
N ILE A 146 -2.53 3.34 -17.74
CA ILE A 146 -2.25 3.61 -19.15
C ILE A 146 -0.79 4.00 -19.34
N HIS A 147 -0.26 3.81 -20.53
CA HIS A 147 1.01 4.40 -20.95
C HIS A 147 0.88 5.91 -21.16
N PHE A 148 1.98 6.66 -21.06
CA PHE A 148 1.97 8.11 -21.23
C PHE A 148 1.47 8.54 -22.60
N GLU A 149 1.78 7.77 -23.64
CA GLU A 149 1.36 8.02 -25.03
C GLU A 149 -0.16 7.91 -25.21
N GLU A 150 -0.85 7.20 -24.31
CA GLU A 150 -2.31 7.10 -24.32
C GLU A 150 -2.98 8.30 -23.63
N PHE A 151 -2.24 9.13 -22.89
CA PHE A 151 -2.76 10.31 -22.21
C PHE A 151 -2.83 11.52 -23.16
N THR A 152 -3.73 11.47 -24.14
CA THR A 152 -3.90 12.49 -25.19
C THR A 152 -5.07 13.42 -24.93
N GLU A 153 -5.00 14.65 -25.43
CA GLU A 153 -6.08 15.64 -25.30
C GLU A 153 -7.39 15.11 -25.90
N GLU A 154 -7.33 14.48 -27.08
CA GLU A 154 -8.50 13.89 -27.75
C GLU A 154 -9.30 12.93 -26.86
N GLN A 155 -8.62 12.11 -26.06
CA GLN A 155 -9.28 11.13 -25.19
C GLN A 155 -9.75 11.73 -23.85
N PHE A 156 -9.21 12.87 -23.44
CA PHE A 156 -9.26 13.34 -22.05
C PHE A 156 -9.70 14.82 -21.90
N ASN A 157 -10.03 15.51 -23.00
CA ASN A 157 -10.34 16.94 -23.00
C ASN A 157 -11.54 17.33 -22.11
N ASP A 158 -12.56 16.48 -22.05
CA ASP A 158 -13.81 16.76 -21.32
C ASP A 158 -13.71 16.48 -19.81
N ALA A 159 -12.54 16.03 -19.33
CA ALA A 159 -12.34 15.67 -17.94
C ALA A 159 -11.43 16.67 -17.21
N GLN A 160 -11.53 16.67 -15.88
CA GLN A 160 -10.65 17.42 -15.01
C GLN A 160 -9.77 16.48 -14.19
N PHE A 161 -8.58 16.93 -13.85
CA PHE A 161 -7.53 16.08 -13.29
C PHE A 161 -6.89 16.65 -12.04
N PHE A 162 -6.32 15.76 -11.23
CA PHE A 162 -5.43 16.12 -10.13
C PHE A 162 -4.45 14.98 -9.86
N SER A 163 -3.15 15.28 -9.73
CA SER A 163 -2.15 14.28 -9.36
C SER A 163 -1.78 14.42 -7.87
N PRO A 164 -2.39 13.64 -6.96
CA PRO A 164 -2.07 13.70 -5.53
C PRO A 164 -0.63 13.24 -5.21
N GLY A 165 -0.05 13.85 -4.17
CA GLY A 165 1.14 13.30 -3.52
C GLY A 165 0.88 11.92 -2.91
N LYS A 166 1.94 11.10 -2.76
CA LYS A 166 1.85 9.69 -2.30
C LYS A 166 1.07 9.51 -1.01
N GLN A 167 1.16 10.45 -0.08
CA GLN A 167 0.43 10.43 1.19
C GLN A 167 -1.08 10.53 1.04
N PHE A 168 -1.56 11.07 -0.10
CA PHE A 168 -2.97 11.26 -0.40
C PHE A 168 -3.53 10.21 -1.37
N TRP A 169 -2.71 9.30 -1.91
CA TRP A 169 -3.20 8.21 -2.77
C TRP A 169 -4.36 7.38 -2.19
N PRO A 170 -4.45 7.14 -0.86
CA PRO A 170 -5.58 6.44 -0.26
C PRO A 170 -6.90 7.22 -0.26
N VAL A 171 -6.85 8.52 -0.51
CA VAL A 171 -8.00 9.42 -0.34
C VAL A 171 -9.00 9.21 -1.49
N ASP A 172 -10.27 9.43 -1.18
CA ASP A 172 -11.36 9.45 -2.15
C ASP A 172 -11.29 10.76 -2.98
N PRO A 173 -11.16 10.69 -4.33
CA PRO A 173 -11.15 11.84 -5.21
C PRO A 173 -12.36 12.76 -5.03
N SER A 174 -13.52 12.24 -4.58
CA SER A 174 -14.72 13.05 -4.32
C SER A 174 -14.50 14.16 -3.29
N LYS A 175 -13.47 14.02 -2.44
CA LYS A 175 -13.09 15.01 -1.42
C LYS A 175 -12.16 16.10 -1.95
N ASN A 176 -11.66 15.95 -3.17
CA ASN A 176 -10.74 16.90 -3.77
C ASN A 176 -11.48 18.14 -4.29
N LYS A 177 -10.93 19.32 -4.01
CA LYS A 177 -11.50 20.61 -4.41
C LYS A 177 -10.76 21.28 -5.57
N LEU A 178 -9.51 20.86 -5.83
CA LEU A 178 -8.64 21.46 -6.83
C LEU A 178 -8.55 20.55 -8.05
N TRP A 179 -8.99 21.04 -9.19
CA TRP A 179 -9.07 20.29 -10.44
C TRP A 179 -8.48 21.13 -11.57
N PHE A 180 -7.74 20.47 -12.46
CA PHE A 180 -7.05 21.09 -13.59
C PHE A 180 -7.62 20.54 -14.91
N SER A 181 -7.62 21.34 -15.97
CA SER A 181 -7.86 20.84 -17.33
C SER A 181 -6.74 19.90 -17.77
N TYR A 182 -6.94 19.23 -18.92
CA TYR A 182 -5.88 18.47 -19.57
C TYR A 182 -4.62 19.32 -19.81
N SER A 183 -4.78 20.50 -20.43
CA SER A 183 -3.67 21.39 -20.76
C SER A 183 -2.92 21.91 -19.53
N GLU A 184 -3.61 22.13 -18.41
CA GLU A 184 -3.01 22.57 -17.16
C GLU A 184 -2.20 21.46 -16.46
N ILE A 185 -2.68 20.22 -16.46
CA ILE A 185 -2.00 19.11 -15.77
C ILE A 185 -0.89 18.47 -16.62
N PHE A 186 -0.96 18.58 -17.95
CA PHE A 186 -0.09 17.84 -18.87
C PHE A 186 1.40 18.02 -18.56
N SER A 187 1.87 19.27 -18.43
CA SER A 187 3.29 19.55 -18.13
C SER A 187 3.74 18.97 -16.79
N GLN A 188 2.85 18.87 -15.80
CA GLN A 188 3.16 18.22 -14.52
C GLN A 188 3.34 16.71 -14.70
N ILE A 189 2.44 16.06 -15.44
CA ILE A 189 2.53 14.62 -15.73
C ILE A 189 3.79 14.32 -16.54
N GLU A 190 4.05 15.09 -17.60
CA GLU A 190 5.24 14.94 -18.44
C GLU A 190 6.53 15.03 -17.61
N SER A 191 6.62 16.00 -16.69
CA SER A 191 7.77 16.12 -15.79
C SER A 191 7.96 14.89 -14.90
N PHE A 192 6.89 14.25 -14.41
CA PHE A 192 7.01 13.01 -13.64
C PHE A 192 7.49 11.85 -14.50
N ILE A 193 6.99 11.72 -15.72
CA ILE A 193 7.37 10.66 -16.66
C ILE A 193 8.86 10.80 -17.05
N GLN A 194 9.33 12.02 -17.33
CA GLN A 194 10.76 12.29 -17.57
C GLN A 194 11.66 11.89 -16.39
N GLN A 195 11.14 11.92 -15.17
CA GLN A 195 11.83 11.48 -13.95
C GLN A 195 11.67 9.97 -13.67
N GLN A 196 11.10 9.20 -14.58
CA GLN A 196 10.75 7.77 -14.39
C GLN A 196 9.91 7.57 -13.13
N ARG A 197 8.88 8.40 -12.99
CA ARG A 197 7.90 8.32 -11.91
C ARG A 197 6.52 8.16 -12.51
N ALA A 198 5.83 7.09 -12.11
CA ALA A 198 4.44 6.86 -12.48
C ALA A 198 3.53 7.60 -11.50
N PRO A 199 2.90 8.73 -11.90
CA PRO A 199 1.95 9.44 -11.04
C PRO A 199 0.62 8.68 -10.96
N LEU A 200 -0.02 8.75 -9.78
CA LEU A 200 -1.44 8.47 -9.66
C LEU A 200 -2.18 9.73 -10.08
N VAL A 201 -3.13 9.60 -10.99
CA VAL A 201 -4.00 10.67 -11.45
C VAL A 201 -5.42 10.39 -10.99
N TRP A 202 -6.04 11.39 -10.40
CA TRP A 202 -7.48 11.44 -10.18
C TRP A 202 -8.11 12.14 -11.37
N MET A 203 -9.19 11.57 -11.88
CA MET A 203 -9.99 12.14 -12.95
C MET A 203 -11.41 12.33 -12.47
N LYS A 204 -12.00 13.46 -12.86
CA LYS A 204 -13.38 13.82 -12.61
C LYS A 204 -14.04 14.13 -13.94
N THR A 205 -15.16 13.47 -14.19
CA THR A 205 -16.12 13.84 -15.24
C THR A 205 -17.39 14.38 -14.58
N GLU A 206 -18.41 14.72 -15.36
CA GLU A 206 -19.70 15.16 -14.81
C GLU A 206 -20.35 14.11 -13.89
N ASN A 207 -20.14 12.82 -14.18
CA ASN A 207 -20.93 11.74 -13.59
C ASN A 207 -20.15 10.81 -12.65
N HIS A 208 -18.82 10.82 -12.69
CA HIS A 208 -18.02 9.90 -11.87
C HIS A 208 -16.57 10.37 -11.66
N TYR A 209 -15.92 9.73 -10.70
CA TYR A 209 -14.50 9.89 -10.39
C TYR A 209 -13.75 8.61 -10.71
N GLU A 210 -12.58 8.73 -11.31
CA GLU A 210 -11.67 7.61 -11.58
C GLU A 210 -10.29 7.87 -10.98
N LYS A 211 -9.56 6.78 -10.80
CA LYS A 211 -8.15 6.80 -10.42
C LYS A 211 -7.38 5.96 -11.42
N PHE A 212 -6.27 6.46 -11.92
CA PHE A 212 -5.40 5.66 -12.75
C PHE A 212 -3.93 6.06 -12.63
N PHE A 213 -3.04 5.11 -12.90
CA PHE A 213 -1.62 5.41 -13.05
C PHE A 213 -1.29 5.71 -14.51
N ILE A 214 -0.40 6.68 -14.71
CA ILE A 214 0.27 6.88 -16.01
C ILE A 214 1.68 6.32 -15.86
N VAL A 215 2.07 5.38 -16.73
CA VAL A 215 3.37 4.71 -16.68
C VAL A 215 4.27 5.14 -17.84
N TRP A 216 5.59 5.10 -17.64
CA TRP A 216 6.60 5.52 -18.62
C TRP A 216 7.25 4.35 -19.39
N TRP A 217 6.97 3.13 -18.95
CA TRP A 217 7.60 1.89 -19.41
C TRP A 217 6.69 1.14 -20.37
#